data_AF-W2HWC8-F1
#
_entry.id   AF-W2HWC8-F1
#
_cell.length_a   1.000
_cell.length_b   1.000
_cell.length_c   1.000
_cell.angle_alpha   90.00
_cell.angle_beta   90.00
_cell.angle_gamma   90.00
#
_symmetry.space_group_name_H-M   'P 1'
#
loop_
_entity.id
_entity.type
_entity.pdbx_description
1 polymer ?
#
loop_
_entity_poly.entity_id
_entity_poly.type
_entity_poly.pdbx_seq_one_letter_code
_entity_poly.pdbx_strand_id
1 'polypeptide(L)'
;MPRWSPVLLSTLALATLAPVQVHSSSANQMDFAACPIRHSPEYYCCEYSETTKVLYTKYNRPSGGDYESYYIDGWNKQRQVNFPYVMYHPQTPKFYYNDPSTICRVQAVANTETDELTEELQCADTNSSLVAASQDSTVFWTYSANVRNNNASFPVGATCYSIMLRDGSVDSDLKAACVSASTSTTPRFTTYTETPLVVIYLLYLAFFVLLGGWTGYKTYMQTTNLSVNEMNKKLIATPQTPSRAVAGNANGHHTGVRASDTRMQIEASEGLLQTGFSNSYLGTFVFGCVVVASLALNALLIVIIADYYGRFDPPLFDASEDNAVVFIVMWVITSIWFVTIVALQDRIYNFFRLRVPLDKCEFVYMLKRDDTEVLLADRSGVSDFVSKIENFFASKGKISGYRTTVPVIEVGGLRIVEFQHLRYVYEENEGRFVPGAVALGNNYDDILHEAKGLSDSEAEHRINTVGYNSVDVEMPSLPVSIAHEFFTLFYIYQIMCYYVWYYFTYWNMGIVMTVVVLGAAVVNIYTQRQIQSSIVKMTRYRTDVTVFRAGEWRVLSSPDLAPGDLVKVSENWVV
;
A
#
# COMPACT_ATOMS: atom_id res chain seq x y z
N MET A 1 1.02 9.14 19.42
CA MET A 1 0.48 7.96 18.71
C MET A 1 -1.04 8.03 18.72
N PRO A 2 -1.74 8.13 17.59
CA PRO A 2 -3.19 7.92 17.59
C PRO A 2 -3.45 6.41 17.60
N ARG A 3 -4.32 5.96 18.52
CA ARG A 3 -4.80 4.57 18.62
C ARG A 3 -5.69 4.28 17.41
N TRP A 4 -5.30 3.29 16.61
CA TRP A 4 -6.15 2.74 15.56
C TRP A 4 -6.82 1.46 16.06
N SER A 5 -8.13 1.40 15.87
CA SER A 5 -8.98 0.24 16.18
C SER A 5 -8.59 -0.97 15.30
N PRO A 6 -8.58 -2.20 15.84
CA PRO A 6 -8.11 -3.41 15.15
C PRO A 6 -9.10 -3.97 14.10
N VAL A 7 -10.12 -3.20 13.72
CA VAL A 7 -11.24 -3.68 12.89
C VAL A 7 -10.89 -3.76 11.38
N LEU A 8 -9.80 -3.11 10.95
CA LEU A 8 -9.38 -3.07 9.54
C LEU A 8 -8.67 -4.33 9.02
N LEU A 9 -8.20 -5.23 9.90
CA LEU A 9 -7.59 -6.51 9.47
C LEU A 9 -8.63 -7.62 9.26
N SER A 10 -9.79 -7.54 9.91
CA SER A 10 -10.86 -8.53 9.77
C SER A 10 -11.56 -8.46 8.40
N THR A 11 -11.45 -7.34 7.68
CA THR A 11 -12.01 -7.19 6.33
C THR A 11 -11.12 -7.80 5.23
N LEU A 12 -9.85 -8.09 5.50
CA LEU A 12 -8.93 -8.72 4.55
C LEU A 12 -9.00 -10.26 4.55
N ALA A 13 -9.53 -10.89 5.61
CA ALA A 13 -9.67 -12.34 5.70
C ALA A 13 -10.89 -12.89 4.92
N LEU A 14 -11.87 -12.04 4.58
CA LEU A 14 -13.05 -12.43 3.80
C LEU A 14 -12.81 -12.52 2.28
N ALA A 15 -11.61 -12.16 1.80
CA ALA A 15 -11.26 -12.24 0.37
C ALA A 15 -10.78 -13.64 -0.09
N THR A 16 -10.81 -14.66 0.78
CA THR A 16 -10.42 -16.04 0.44
C THR A 16 -11.61 -16.98 0.19
N LEU A 17 -12.84 -16.48 0.26
CA LEU A 17 -13.98 -17.23 -0.27
C LEU A 17 -13.94 -17.11 -1.79
N ALA A 18 -13.61 -18.23 -2.45
CA ALA A 18 -13.84 -18.40 -3.88
C ALA A 18 -15.22 -17.83 -4.23
N PRO A 19 -15.37 -17.07 -5.33
CA PRO A 19 -16.68 -16.64 -5.77
C PRO A 19 -17.47 -17.92 -6.04
N VAL A 20 -18.34 -18.30 -5.12
CA VAL A 20 -19.43 -19.19 -5.45
C VAL A 20 -20.22 -18.39 -6.46
N GLN A 21 -20.02 -18.72 -7.74
CA GLN A 21 -20.90 -18.28 -8.80
C GLN A 21 -22.28 -18.82 -8.45
N VAL A 22 -23.03 -18.05 -7.66
CA VAL A 22 -24.47 -18.19 -7.59
C VAL A 22 -24.94 -17.70 -8.96
N HIS A 23 -24.97 -18.62 -9.92
CA HIS A 23 -25.79 -18.49 -11.10
C HIS A 23 -27.24 -18.56 -10.59
N SER A 24 -27.73 -17.47 -9.99
CA SER A 24 -29.15 -17.18 -10.10
C SER A 24 -29.36 -16.99 -11.58
N SER A 25 -30.02 -17.95 -12.23
CA SER A 25 -30.56 -17.75 -13.58
C SER A 25 -31.20 -16.37 -13.58
N SER A 26 -30.71 -15.47 -14.44
CA SER A 26 -31.35 -14.17 -14.63
C SER A 26 -32.85 -14.44 -14.86
N ALA A 27 -33.71 -13.74 -14.12
CA ALA A 27 -35.15 -13.86 -14.32
C ALA A 27 -35.43 -13.71 -15.82
N ASN A 28 -36.10 -14.68 -16.43
CA ASN A 28 -36.33 -14.65 -17.86
C ASN A 28 -37.17 -13.40 -18.12
N GLN A 29 -36.77 -12.56 -19.07
CA GLN A 29 -37.49 -11.31 -19.35
C GLN A 29 -38.97 -11.58 -19.67
N MET A 30 -39.29 -12.78 -20.16
CA MET A 30 -40.65 -13.29 -20.40
C MET A 30 -41.47 -13.52 -19.14
N ASP A 31 -40.87 -13.59 -17.95
CA ASP A 31 -41.54 -13.79 -16.67
C ASP A 31 -42.25 -12.53 -16.17
N PHE A 32 -41.90 -11.35 -16.71
CA PHE A 32 -42.55 -10.09 -16.38
C PHE A 32 -43.79 -9.88 -17.26
N ALA A 33 -44.95 -9.67 -16.64
CA ALA A 33 -46.21 -9.44 -17.36
C ALA A 33 -46.16 -8.20 -18.27
N ALA A 34 -45.36 -7.20 -17.91
CA ALA A 34 -45.11 -5.99 -18.70
C ALA A 34 -43.97 -6.13 -19.74
N CYS A 35 -43.53 -7.36 -20.04
CA CYS A 35 -42.46 -7.59 -21.00
C CYS A 35 -42.86 -7.06 -22.40
N PRO A 36 -42.07 -6.17 -23.01
CA PRO A 36 -42.40 -5.57 -24.31
C PRO A 36 -42.61 -6.60 -25.44
N ILE A 37 -41.98 -7.78 -25.33
CA ILE A 37 -42.11 -8.89 -26.30
C ILE A 37 -43.52 -9.50 -26.29
N ARG A 38 -44.27 -9.41 -25.18
CA ARG A 38 -45.66 -9.88 -25.09
C ARG A 38 -46.66 -8.97 -25.81
N HIS A 39 -46.23 -7.79 -26.26
CA HIS A 39 -47.10 -6.77 -26.87
C HIS A 39 -46.91 -6.63 -28.38
N SER A 40 -46.59 -7.74 -29.06
CA SER A 40 -46.46 -7.82 -30.53
C SER A 40 -45.67 -6.64 -31.13
N PRO A 41 -44.39 -6.46 -30.75
CA PRO A 41 -43.58 -5.38 -31.30
C PRO A 41 -43.37 -5.55 -32.81
N GLU A 42 -43.34 -4.43 -33.52
CA GLU A 42 -43.01 -4.41 -34.94
C GLU A 42 -41.51 -4.16 -35.10
N TYR A 43 -40.85 -4.92 -35.97
CA TYR A 43 -39.42 -4.79 -36.21
C TYR A 43 -39.14 -4.24 -37.62
N TYR A 44 -38.19 -3.32 -37.68
CA TYR A 44 -37.74 -2.68 -38.91
C TYR A 44 -36.23 -2.76 -39.00
N CYS A 45 -35.71 -3.16 -40.16
CA CYS A 45 -34.29 -3.08 -40.43
C CYS A 45 -34.01 -1.78 -41.19
N CYS A 46 -33.15 -0.93 -40.64
CA CYS A 46 -32.71 0.31 -41.27
C CYS A 46 -31.25 0.20 -41.71
N GLU A 47 -31.03 0.38 -43.01
CA GLU A 47 -29.73 0.39 -43.66
C GLU A 47 -29.29 1.83 -43.87
N TYR A 48 -28.21 2.20 -43.18
CA TYR A 48 -27.58 3.53 -43.23
C TYR A 48 -26.49 3.57 -44.31
N SER A 49 -25.73 2.49 -44.43
CA SER A 49 -24.72 2.24 -45.47
C SER A 49 -24.65 0.74 -45.77
N GLU A 50 -23.91 0.32 -46.81
CA GLU A 50 -23.78 -1.11 -47.18
C GLU A 50 -23.25 -1.99 -46.03
N THR A 51 -22.58 -1.39 -45.04
CA THR A 51 -21.95 -2.08 -43.90
C THR A 51 -22.70 -1.86 -42.57
N THR A 52 -23.57 -0.84 -42.47
CA THR A 52 -24.23 -0.46 -41.22
C THR A 52 -25.74 -0.66 -41.28
N LYS A 53 -26.20 -1.67 -40.52
CA LYS A 53 -27.60 -2.09 -40.44
C LYS A 53 -28.03 -2.12 -38.98
N VAL A 54 -29.07 -1.37 -38.65
CA VAL A 54 -29.56 -1.28 -37.27
C VAL A 54 -31.00 -1.75 -37.21
N LEU A 55 -31.27 -2.63 -36.25
CA LEU A 55 -32.60 -3.11 -35.95
C LEU A 55 -33.36 -2.09 -35.09
N TYR A 56 -34.41 -1.53 -35.65
CA TYR A 56 -35.38 -0.71 -34.95
C TYR A 56 -36.55 -1.57 -34.47
N THR A 57 -36.94 -1.35 -33.22
CA THR A 57 -38.12 -1.96 -32.62
C THR A 57 -39.14 -0.89 -32.30
N LYS A 58 -40.35 -1.07 -32.81
CA LYS A 58 -41.50 -0.22 -32.55
C LYS A 58 -42.43 -0.90 -31.55
N TYR A 59 -42.76 -0.16 -30.51
CA TYR A 59 -43.71 -0.55 -29.48
C TYR A 59 -44.91 0.38 -29.53
N ASN A 60 -46.10 -0.20 -29.46
CA ASN A 60 -47.34 0.56 -29.27
C ASN A 60 -47.73 0.47 -27.80
N ARG A 61 -48.31 1.55 -27.24
CA ARG A 61 -48.86 1.53 -25.89
C ARG A 61 -49.92 0.42 -25.80
N PRO A 62 -49.76 -0.57 -24.92
CA PRO A 62 -50.76 -1.62 -24.75
C PRO A 62 -52.10 -1.03 -24.32
N SER A 63 -53.19 -1.52 -24.90
CA SER A 63 -54.56 -1.15 -24.53
C SER A 63 -55.37 -2.40 -24.18
N GLY A 64 -56.16 -2.33 -23.10
CA GLY A 64 -56.94 -3.45 -22.57
C GLY A 64 -56.16 -4.48 -21.73
N GLY A 65 -56.92 -5.25 -20.93
CA GLY A 65 -56.41 -6.31 -20.05
C GLY A 65 -56.22 -5.89 -18.58
N ASP A 66 -55.84 -6.85 -17.72
CA ASP A 66 -55.72 -6.65 -16.26
C ASP A 66 -54.66 -5.61 -15.85
N TYR A 67 -53.75 -5.25 -16.76
CA TYR A 67 -52.62 -4.36 -16.50
C TYR A 67 -52.75 -2.96 -17.12
N GLU A 68 -53.87 -2.63 -17.76
CA GLU A 68 -54.10 -1.33 -18.43
C GLU A 68 -53.85 -0.13 -17.51
N SER A 69 -54.29 -0.21 -16.25
CA SER A 69 -54.10 0.83 -15.24
C SER A 69 -52.62 1.10 -14.94
N TYR A 70 -51.76 0.08 -14.96
CA TYR A 70 -50.32 0.21 -14.72
C TYR A 70 -49.61 0.88 -15.91
N TYR A 71 -50.03 0.59 -17.14
CA TYR A 71 -49.50 1.30 -18.32
C TYR A 71 -49.91 2.78 -18.31
N ILE A 72 -51.14 3.09 -17.91
CA ILE A 72 -51.60 4.48 -17.78
C ILE A 72 -50.79 5.23 -16.71
N ASP A 73 -50.58 4.66 -15.51
CA ASP A 73 -49.74 5.29 -14.49
C ASP A 73 -48.30 5.47 -14.98
N GLY A 74 -47.74 4.45 -15.64
CA GLY A 74 -46.40 4.48 -16.22
C GLY A 74 -46.20 5.60 -17.25
N TRP A 75 -47.18 5.79 -18.14
CA TRP A 75 -47.17 6.85 -19.18
C TRP A 75 -47.38 8.25 -18.60
N ASN A 76 -48.04 8.37 -17.45
CA ASN A 76 -48.22 9.64 -16.73
C ASN A 76 -46.97 10.07 -15.93
N LYS A 77 -45.98 9.20 -15.75
CA LYS A 77 -44.72 9.56 -15.07
C LYS A 77 -43.83 10.39 -15.99
N GLN A 78 -43.21 11.42 -15.43
CA GLN A 78 -42.19 12.23 -16.11
C GLN A 78 -40.99 11.37 -16.56
N ARG A 79 -40.42 11.70 -17.71
CA ARG A 79 -39.21 11.09 -18.26
C ARG A 79 -38.17 12.15 -18.60
N GLN A 80 -36.93 11.71 -18.74
CA GLN A 80 -35.77 12.52 -19.13
C GLN A 80 -35.03 11.81 -20.24
N VAL A 81 -34.66 12.55 -21.29
CA VAL A 81 -33.83 12.05 -22.39
C VAL A 81 -32.37 12.36 -22.09
N ASN A 82 -31.51 11.34 -22.08
CA ASN A 82 -30.07 11.51 -21.87
C ASN A 82 -29.42 11.88 -23.21
N PHE A 83 -29.39 13.19 -23.49
CA PHE A 83 -28.74 13.77 -24.66
C PHE A 83 -28.18 15.17 -24.34
N PRO A 84 -26.98 15.55 -24.82
CA PRO A 84 -26.00 14.73 -25.56
C PRO A 84 -25.14 13.83 -24.63
N TYR A 85 -25.40 13.85 -23.32
CA TYR A 85 -24.62 13.12 -22.32
C TYR A 85 -25.07 11.68 -22.16
N VAL A 86 -24.12 10.79 -21.88
CA VAL A 86 -24.36 9.35 -21.64
C VAL A 86 -25.05 9.09 -20.28
N MET A 87 -25.09 10.08 -19.39
CA MET A 87 -25.71 10.00 -18.05
C MET A 87 -26.60 11.21 -17.76
N TYR A 88 -27.53 11.06 -16.80
CA TYR A 88 -28.44 12.12 -16.36
C TYR A 88 -27.70 13.39 -15.96
N HIS A 89 -28.01 14.49 -16.66
CA HIS A 89 -27.50 15.82 -16.36
C HIS A 89 -28.68 16.72 -15.98
N PRO A 90 -28.56 17.65 -15.01
CA PRO A 90 -29.69 18.49 -14.57
C PRO A 90 -30.34 19.31 -15.69
N GLN A 91 -29.62 19.56 -16.78
CA GLN A 91 -30.06 20.32 -17.95
C GLN A 91 -30.73 19.44 -19.03
N THR A 92 -30.82 18.12 -18.84
CA THR A 92 -31.51 17.25 -19.82
C THR A 92 -33.00 17.56 -19.88
N PRO A 93 -33.61 17.59 -21.08
CA PRO A 93 -35.02 17.91 -21.23
C PRO A 93 -35.91 16.83 -20.63
N LYS A 94 -37.01 17.28 -20.04
CA LYS A 94 -38.01 16.44 -19.39
C LYS A 94 -39.28 16.43 -20.23
N PHE A 95 -39.92 15.28 -20.34
CA PHE A 95 -41.13 15.12 -21.13
C PHE A 95 -42.13 14.18 -20.46
N TYR A 96 -43.38 14.22 -20.92
CA TYR A 96 -44.42 13.27 -20.56
C TYR A 96 -44.97 12.58 -21.80
N TYR A 97 -45.23 11.27 -21.72
CA TYR A 97 -45.81 10.54 -22.86
C TYR A 97 -47.30 10.85 -23.08
N ASN A 98 -47.99 11.44 -22.10
CA ASN A 98 -49.40 11.82 -22.22
C ASN A 98 -49.61 13.21 -22.84
N ASP A 99 -48.55 14.03 -22.92
CA ASP A 99 -48.62 15.39 -23.44
C ASP A 99 -47.78 15.52 -24.72
N PRO A 100 -48.41 15.52 -25.91
CA PRO A 100 -47.73 15.62 -27.20
C PRO A 100 -46.86 16.86 -27.36
N SER A 101 -47.13 17.94 -26.63
CA SER A 101 -46.36 19.19 -26.73
C SER A 101 -44.96 19.06 -26.15
N THR A 102 -44.80 18.29 -25.07
CA THR A 102 -43.52 18.19 -24.34
C THR A 102 -42.58 17.09 -24.84
N ILE A 103 -42.99 16.30 -25.83
CA ILE A 103 -42.25 15.09 -26.23
C ILE A 103 -40.94 15.45 -26.92
N CYS A 104 -39.84 14.89 -26.38
CA CYS A 104 -38.52 14.90 -26.98
C CYS A 104 -38.15 13.50 -27.47
N ARG A 105 -37.60 13.42 -28.69
CA ARG A 105 -37.07 12.20 -29.29
C ARG A 105 -35.68 12.43 -29.86
N VAL A 106 -34.80 11.43 -29.72
CA VAL A 106 -33.51 11.39 -30.38
C VAL A 106 -33.72 10.82 -31.79
N GLN A 107 -33.37 11.60 -32.80
CA GLN A 107 -33.44 11.24 -34.20
C GLN A 107 -32.05 10.96 -34.74
N ALA A 108 -31.88 9.76 -35.29
CA ALA A 108 -30.69 9.43 -36.06
C ALA A 108 -30.84 9.97 -37.49
N VAL A 109 -29.90 10.80 -37.92
CA VAL A 109 -29.81 11.36 -39.26
C VAL A 109 -28.61 10.73 -39.95
N ALA A 110 -28.87 10.07 -41.07
CA ALA A 110 -27.85 9.47 -41.92
C ALA A 110 -27.35 10.50 -42.91
N ASN A 111 -26.06 10.82 -42.89
CA ASN A 111 -25.47 11.61 -43.97
C ASN A 111 -24.93 10.67 -45.06
N THR A 112 -25.65 10.58 -46.18
CA THR A 112 -25.29 9.72 -47.32
C THR A 112 -23.99 10.13 -48.03
N GLU A 113 -23.43 11.32 -47.75
CA GLU A 113 -22.18 11.81 -48.35
C GLU A 113 -20.94 11.57 -47.49
N THR A 114 -21.08 11.54 -46.15
CA THR A 114 -19.95 11.38 -45.21
C THR A 114 -19.93 10.03 -44.50
N ASP A 115 -20.96 9.20 -44.67
CA ASP A 115 -21.14 7.91 -43.99
C ASP A 115 -21.14 8.03 -42.44
N GLU A 116 -21.33 9.25 -41.93
CA GLU A 116 -21.41 9.54 -40.49
C GLU A 116 -22.87 9.56 -40.02
N LEU A 117 -23.11 8.91 -38.88
CA LEU A 117 -24.39 8.92 -38.17
C LEU A 117 -24.38 10.08 -37.17
N THR A 118 -25.28 11.04 -37.33
CA THR A 118 -25.48 12.11 -36.34
C THR A 118 -26.79 11.89 -35.60
N GLU A 119 -26.76 12.06 -34.28
CA GLU A 119 -27.96 12.07 -33.45
C GLU A 119 -28.36 13.50 -33.13
N GLU A 120 -29.60 13.85 -33.42
CA GLU A 120 -30.18 15.14 -33.08
C GLU A 120 -31.37 14.97 -32.14
N LEU A 121 -31.46 15.83 -31.13
CA LEU A 121 -32.62 15.86 -30.26
C LEU A 121 -33.71 16.75 -30.85
N GLN A 122 -34.87 16.15 -31.14
CA GLN A 122 -36.05 16.82 -31.65
C GLN A 122 -37.12 16.88 -30.54
N CYS A 123 -37.43 18.09 -30.08
CA CYS A 123 -38.49 18.34 -29.09
C CYS A 123 -39.61 19.14 -29.74
N ALA A 124 -40.86 18.76 -29.45
CA ALA A 124 -42.03 19.43 -30.00
C ALA A 124 -42.13 20.93 -29.60
N ASP A 125 -41.54 21.33 -28.48
CA ASP A 125 -41.52 22.72 -27.98
C ASP A 125 -40.55 23.64 -28.75
N THR A 126 -39.48 23.11 -29.36
CA THR A 126 -38.33 23.92 -29.79
C THR A 126 -37.87 23.72 -31.23
N ASN A 127 -38.21 22.61 -31.91
CA ASN A 127 -37.77 22.34 -33.29
C ASN A 127 -38.74 21.37 -34.00
N SER A 128 -39.76 21.89 -34.69
CA SER A 128 -40.83 21.07 -35.26
C SER A 128 -40.54 20.63 -36.70
N SER A 129 -39.72 19.59 -36.84
CA SER A 129 -39.82 18.67 -37.99
C SER A 129 -39.83 17.20 -37.56
N LEU A 130 -40.59 16.90 -36.51
CA LEU A 130 -40.91 15.51 -36.16
C LEU A 130 -41.66 14.87 -37.33
N VAL A 131 -41.01 13.90 -37.98
CA VAL A 131 -41.59 13.05 -39.03
C VAL A 131 -42.96 12.57 -38.56
N ALA A 132 -44.00 12.60 -39.42
CA ALA A 132 -45.39 12.32 -39.05
C ALA A 132 -45.59 11.02 -38.23
N ALA A 133 -44.77 9.98 -38.49
CA ALA A 133 -44.77 8.71 -37.76
C ALA A 133 -44.26 8.78 -36.30
N SER A 134 -43.67 9.91 -35.89
CA SER A 134 -43.11 10.17 -34.55
C SER A 134 -43.93 11.20 -33.75
N GLN A 135 -45.05 11.68 -34.30
CA GLN A 135 -45.95 12.62 -33.60
C GLN A 135 -46.95 11.90 -32.68
N ASP A 136 -47.15 10.59 -32.87
CA ASP A 136 -48.02 9.79 -32.03
C ASP A 136 -47.33 9.44 -30.71
N SER A 137 -47.88 9.95 -29.60
CA SER A 137 -47.37 9.73 -28.25
C SER A 137 -47.58 8.30 -27.75
N THR A 138 -48.37 7.49 -28.47
CA THR A 138 -48.60 6.08 -28.17
C THR A 138 -47.58 5.15 -28.82
N VAL A 139 -46.74 5.65 -29.73
CA VAL A 139 -45.74 4.88 -30.46
C VAL A 139 -44.33 5.21 -29.99
N PHE A 140 -43.59 4.17 -29.58
CA PHE A 140 -42.23 4.27 -29.08
C PHE A 140 -41.26 3.49 -29.97
N TRP A 141 -40.16 4.14 -30.34
CA TRP A 141 -39.08 3.51 -31.10
C TRP A 141 -37.85 3.33 -30.23
N THR A 142 -37.13 2.24 -30.45
CA THR A 142 -35.82 1.99 -29.87
C THR A 142 -34.97 1.17 -30.83
N TYR A 143 -33.66 1.21 -30.67
CA TYR A 143 -32.72 0.44 -31.47
C TYR A 143 -31.52 0.06 -30.60
N SER A 144 -30.71 -0.91 -31.04
CA SER A 144 -29.67 -1.54 -30.21
C SER A 144 -28.59 -0.59 -29.68
N ALA A 145 -28.16 0.37 -30.49
CA ALA A 145 -27.16 1.37 -30.10
C ALA A 145 -27.73 2.52 -29.24
N ASN A 146 -29.05 2.58 -29.07
CA ASN A 146 -29.69 3.60 -28.25
C ASN A 146 -29.58 3.26 -26.76
N VAL A 147 -28.92 4.12 -25.99
CA VAL A 147 -28.73 3.94 -24.54
C VAL A 147 -30.09 3.90 -23.82
N ARG A 148 -30.21 3.08 -22.77
CA ARG A 148 -31.44 2.96 -21.96
C ARG A 148 -31.99 4.36 -21.61
N ASN A 149 -33.29 4.56 -21.88
CA ASN A 149 -34.12 5.75 -21.60
C ASN A 149 -34.10 6.88 -22.65
N ASN A 150 -33.42 6.70 -23.77
CA ASN A 150 -33.52 7.65 -24.88
C ASN A 150 -34.71 7.28 -25.77
N ASN A 151 -35.74 8.13 -25.78
CA ASN A 151 -36.90 7.98 -26.64
C ASN A 151 -36.47 8.20 -28.09
N ALA A 152 -36.40 7.16 -28.93
CA ALA A 152 -35.95 7.32 -30.31
C ALA A 152 -37.10 7.67 -31.27
N SER A 153 -36.74 8.20 -32.44
CA SER A 153 -37.62 8.35 -33.59
C SER A 153 -37.14 7.49 -34.76
N PHE A 154 -37.97 7.41 -35.80
CA PHE A 154 -37.61 6.76 -37.05
C PHE A 154 -36.49 7.55 -37.77
N PRO A 155 -35.45 6.88 -38.29
CA PRO A 155 -34.30 7.58 -38.87
C PRO A 155 -34.64 8.30 -40.17
N VAL A 156 -33.90 9.36 -40.47
CA VAL A 156 -34.01 10.15 -41.71
C VAL A 156 -32.77 9.92 -42.56
N GLY A 157 -32.96 9.73 -43.87
CA GLY A 157 -31.87 9.44 -44.81
C GLY A 157 -31.47 7.96 -44.91
N ALA A 158 -32.07 7.08 -44.09
CA ALA A 158 -31.83 5.64 -44.13
C ALA A 158 -32.87 4.90 -44.98
N THR A 159 -32.47 3.79 -45.60
CA THR A 159 -33.41 2.88 -46.27
C THR A 159 -33.90 1.83 -45.28
N CYS A 160 -35.17 1.91 -44.89
CA CYS A 160 -35.75 1.02 -43.89
C CYS A 160 -36.83 0.11 -44.49
N TYR A 161 -36.82 -1.17 -44.13
CA TYR A 161 -37.83 -2.14 -44.51
C TYR A 161 -38.34 -2.92 -43.30
N SER A 162 -39.60 -3.36 -43.35
CA SER A 162 -40.21 -4.18 -42.31
C SER A 162 -39.72 -5.62 -42.43
N ILE A 163 -39.40 -6.24 -41.29
CA ILE A 163 -39.04 -7.67 -41.20
C ILE A 163 -40.19 -8.53 -40.65
N MET A 164 -41.40 -7.97 -40.63
CA MET A 164 -42.61 -8.68 -40.24
C MET A 164 -43.16 -9.49 -41.42
N LEU A 165 -43.45 -10.77 -41.19
CA LEU A 165 -44.14 -11.64 -42.14
C LEU A 165 -45.64 -11.26 -42.24
N ARG A 166 -46.30 -11.72 -43.31
CA ARG A 166 -47.73 -11.44 -43.55
C ARG A 166 -48.67 -12.00 -42.48
N ASP A 167 -48.19 -12.96 -41.69
CA ASP A 167 -48.89 -13.57 -40.55
C ASP A 167 -48.64 -12.84 -39.21
N GLY A 168 -47.84 -11.76 -39.22
CA GLY A 168 -47.47 -11.00 -38.03
C GLY A 168 -46.32 -11.60 -37.22
N SER A 169 -45.72 -12.70 -37.66
CA SER A 169 -44.49 -13.25 -37.07
C SER A 169 -43.24 -12.53 -37.59
N VAL A 170 -42.11 -12.69 -36.93
CA VAL A 170 -40.84 -12.04 -37.29
C VAL A 170 -40.00 -12.99 -38.12
N ASP A 171 -39.49 -12.52 -39.26
CA ASP A 171 -38.54 -13.28 -40.05
C ASP A 171 -37.20 -13.38 -39.30
N SER A 172 -36.88 -14.57 -38.81
CA SER A 172 -35.67 -14.82 -38.01
C SER A 172 -34.39 -14.62 -38.81
N ASP A 173 -34.42 -14.92 -40.10
CA ASP A 173 -33.24 -14.89 -40.96
C ASP A 173 -32.92 -13.44 -41.35
N LEU A 174 -33.94 -12.65 -41.69
CA LEU A 174 -33.78 -11.20 -41.91
C LEU A 174 -33.40 -10.46 -40.63
N LYS A 175 -33.92 -10.88 -39.48
CA LYS A 175 -33.53 -10.31 -38.19
C LYS A 175 -32.06 -10.59 -37.86
N ALA A 176 -31.59 -11.80 -38.12
CA ALA A 176 -30.19 -12.18 -37.91
C ALA A 176 -29.24 -11.48 -38.89
N ALA A 177 -29.70 -11.20 -40.12
CA ALA A 177 -28.95 -10.45 -41.11
C ALA A 177 -28.92 -8.92 -40.85
N CYS A 178 -29.82 -8.41 -40.00
CA CYS A 178 -29.92 -6.98 -39.66
C CYS A 178 -29.01 -6.59 -38.49
N VAL A 179 -27.70 -6.77 -38.67
CA VAL A 179 -26.67 -6.36 -37.71
C VAL A 179 -25.59 -5.62 -38.48
N SER A 180 -25.14 -4.47 -37.96
CA SER A 180 -23.98 -3.77 -38.50
C SER A 180 -22.80 -4.73 -38.53
N ALA A 181 -22.04 -4.71 -39.62
CA ALA A 181 -20.70 -5.29 -39.63
C ALA A 181 -19.87 -4.45 -38.66
N SER A 182 -19.88 -4.80 -37.38
CA SER A 182 -18.96 -4.20 -36.43
C SER A 182 -17.57 -4.51 -36.97
N THR A 183 -16.78 -3.48 -37.21
CA THR A 183 -15.34 -3.61 -37.28
C THR A 183 -14.93 -4.09 -35.90
N SER A 184 -15.03 -5.40 -35.65
CA SER A 184 -14.51 -6.02 -34.45
C SER A 184 -13.00 -5.90 -34.57
N THR A 185 -12.45 -4.77 -34.11
CA THR A 185 -11.03 -4.66 -33.87
C THR A 185 -10.73 -5.73 -32.84
N THR A 186 -10.10 -6.81 -33.30
CA THR A 186 -9.72 -7.91 -32.42
C THR A 186 -8.79 -7.32 -31.37
N PRO A 187 -9.12 -7.41 -30.07
CA PRO A 187 -8.25 -6.91 -29.03
C PRO A 187 -6.90 -7.60 -29.15
N ARG A 188 -5.85 -6.89 -28.76
CA ARG A 188 -4.47 -7.35 -28.93
C ARG A 188 -4.27 -8.67 -28.21
N PHE A 189 -4.79 -8.76 -26.98
CA PHE A 189 -4.79 -9.96 -26.13
C PHE A 189 -6.17 -10.63 -26.10
N THR A 190 -6.27 -11.83 -26.65
CA THR A 190 -7.52 -12.61 -26.71
C THR A 190 -7.41 -13.97 -26.01
N THR A 191 -6.22 -14.57 -26.02
CA THR A 191 -6.00 -15.91 -25.47
C THR A 191 -5.23 -15.91 -24.15
N TYR A 192 -4.77 -14.74 -23.69
CA TYR A 192 -3.87 -14.55 -22.53
C TYR A 192 -2.55 -15.38 -22.58
N THR A 193 -2.31 -16.12 -23.66
CA THR A 193 -1.12 -16.95 -23.91
C THR A 193 -0.16 -16.29 -24.90
N GLU A 194 -0.40 -15.04 -25.25
CA GLU A 194 0.39 -14.33 -26.23
C GLU A 194 1.76 -13.96 -25.67
N THR A 195 2.76 -13.94 -26.56
CA THR A 195 4.18 -13.75 -26.23
C THR A 195 4.44 -12.60 -25.25
N PRO A 196 3.84 -11.40 -25.39
CA PRO A 196 4.12 -10.29 -24.47
C PRO A 196 3.65 -10.59 -23.03
N LEU A 197 2.45 -11.14 -22.86
CA LEU A 197 1.91 -11.48 -21.54
C LEU A 197 2.64 -12.67 -20.93
N VAL A 198 2.96 -13.68 -21.73
CA VAL A 198 3.76 -14.83 -21.26
C VAL A 198 5.12 -14.38 -20.78
N VAL A 199 5.78 -13.44 -21.45
CA VAL A 199 7.05 -12.86 -20.97
C VAL A 199 6.87 -12.20 -19.61
N ILE A 200 5.80 -11.41 -19.41
CA ILE A 200 5.51 -10.78 -18.11
C ILE A 200 5.30 -11.85 -17.03
N TYR A 201 4.50 -12.90 -17.30
CA TYR A 201 4.27 -13.99 -16.36
C TYR A 201 5.55 -14.74 -16.02
N LEU A 202 6.40 -15.02 -17.02
CA LEU A 202 7.69 -15.67 -16.81
C LEU A 202 8.66 -14.80 -16.02
N LEU A 203 8.65 -13.47 -16.20
CA LEU A 203 9.46 -12.54 -15.41
C LEU A 203 9.03 -12.55 -13.94
N TYR A 204 7.72 -12.50 -13.67
CA TYR A 204 7.22 -12.60 -12.29
C TYR A 204 7.44 -13.99 -11.69
N LEU A 205 7.29 -15.06 -12.47
CA LEU A 205 7.62 -16.41 -12.03
C LEU A 205 9.10 -16.53 -11.67
N ALA A 206 9.99 -16.02 -12.53
CA ALA A 206 11.43 -15.98 -12.27
C ALA A 206 11.74 -15.19 -10.99
N PHE A 207 11.06 -14.08 -10.76
CA PHE A 207 11.18 -13.32 -9.51
C PHE A 207 10.77 -14.14 -8.27
N PHE A 208 9.63 -14.84 -8.30
CA PHE A 208 9.23 -15.70 -7.17
C PHE A 208 10.17 -16.90 -6.99
N VAL A 209 10.72 -17.45 -8.07
CA VAL A 209 11.76 -18.48 -8.01
C VAL A 209 13.04 -17.94 -7.37
N LEU A 210 13.47 -16.72 -7.71
CA LEU A 210 14.62 -16.08 -7.06
C LEU A 210 14.37 -15.83 -5.56
N LEU A 211 13.17 -15.39 -5.19
CA LEU A 211 12.80 -15.17 -3.79
C LEU A 211 12.73 -16.50 -3.00
N GLY A 212 12.15 -17.54 -3.60
CA GLY A 212 12.13 -18.89 -3.04
C GLY A 212 13.53 -19.49 -2.93
N GLY A 213 14.36 -19.30 -3.97
CA GLY A 213 15.76 -19.69 -4.00
C GLY A 213 16.58 -19.00 -2.92
N TRP A 214 16.38 -17.69 -2.71
CA TRP A 214 16.99 -16.96 -1.60
C TRP A 214 16.56 -17.51 -0.24
N THR A 215 15.27 -17.79 -0.07
CA THR A 215 14.73 -18.34 1.19
C THR A 215 15.31 -19.72 1.48
N GLY A 216 15.43 -20.57 0.45
CA GLY A 216 16.08 -21.88 0.53
C GLY A 216 17.57 -21.76 0.82
N TYR A 217 18.29 -20.92 0.08
CA TYR A 217 19.72 -20.65 0.27
C TYR A 217 20.03 -20.13 1.68
N LYS A 218 19.22 -19.18 2.16
CA LYS A 218 19.31 -18.63 3.50
C LYS A 218 19.10 -19.71 4.56
N THR A 219 18.05 -20.51 4.43
CA THR A 219 17.75 -21.61 5.36
C THR A 219 18.88 -22.64 5.36
N TYR A 220 19.37 -23.01 4.19
CA TYR A 220 20.49 -23.93 4.04
C TYR A 220 21.75 -23.40 4.75
N MET A 221 22.19 -22.19 4.43
CA MET A 221 23.37 -21.56 5.03
C MET A 221 23.26 -21.40 6.55
N GLN A 222 22.04 -21.10 7.05
CA GLN A 222 21.80 -20.99 8.49
C GLN A 222 21.77 -22.35 9.20
N THR A 223 21.36 -23.41 8.52
CA THR A 223 21.31 -24.76 9.08
C THR A 223 22.70 -25.40 9.07
N THR A 224 23.51 -25.17 8.04
CA THR A 224 24.91 -25.64 7.99
C THR A 224 25.79 -24.91 9.01
N ASN A 225 25.54 -23.62 9.27
CA ASN A 225 26.23 -22.85 10.30
C ASN A 225 25.58 -23.06 11.70
N LEU A 226 25.53 -24.32 12.15
CA LEU A 226 24.98 -24.80 13.44
C LEU A 226 25.40 -23.95 14.67
N SER A 227 26.52 -23.22 14.61
CA SER A 227 27.03 -22.36 15.68
C SER A 227 26.10 -21.19 16.05
N VAL A 228 25.29 -20.67 15.12
CA VAL A 228 24.42 -19.50 15.37
C VAL A 228 23.22 -19.87 16.27
N ASN A 229 22.69 -21.08 16.14
CA ASN A 229 21.61 -21.58 17.00
C ASN A 229 22.12 -22.02 18.38
N GLU A 230 23.34 -22.52 18.48
CA GLU A 230 24.00 -22.79 19.77
C GLU A 230 24.32 -21.51 20.55
N MET A 231 24.73 -20.42 19.88
CA MET A 231 24.89 -19.10 20.52
C MET A 231 23.57 -18.57 21.08
N ASN A 232 22.47 -18.61 20.32
CA ASN A 232 21.14 -18.23 20.83
C ASN A 232 20.71 -19.08 22.04
N LYS A 233 21.07 -20.37 22.08
CA LYS A 233 20.75 -21.27 23.19
C LYS A 233 21.64 -21.03 24.42
N LYS A 234 22.92 -20.69 24.23
CA LYS A 234 23.85 -20.29 25.30
C LYS A 234 23.51 -18.91 25.88
N LEU A 235 23.07 -17.95 25.06
CA LEU A 235 22.66 -16.61 25.48
C LEU A 235 21.44 -16.62 26.43
N ILE A 236 20.58 -17.65 26.37
CA ILE A 236 19.42 -17.80 27.25
C ILE A 236 19.79 -18.54 28.56
N ALA A 237 20.85 -19.36 28.55
CA ALA A 237 21.14 -20.34 29.60
C ALA A 237 22.33 -19.98 30.50
N THR A 238 23.10 -18.93 30.18
CA THR A 238 24.30 -18.60 30.95
C THR A 238 23.98 -17.51 31.98
N PRO A 239 24.09 -17.78 33.30
CA PRO A 239 24.04 -16.74 34.32
C PRO A 239 25.15 -15.73 34.06
N GLN A 240 24.85 -14.46 34.22
CA GLN A 240 25.80 -13.39 34.02
C GLN A 240 26.91 -13.46 35.09
N THR A 241 28.02 -14.10 34.77
CA THR A 241 29.28 -13.81 35.45
C THR A 241 29.72 -12.41 35.01
N PRO A 242 30.16 -11.53 35.93
CA PRO A 242 30.59 -10.19 35.57
C PRO A 242 31.70 -10.29 34.52
N SER A 243 31.38 -9.83 33.32
CA SER A 243 32.29 -9.84 32.19
C SER A 243 33.53 -9.05 32.58
N ARG A 244 34.70 -9.64 32.38
CA ARG A 244 36.01 -9.02 32.56
C ARG A 244 36.32 -8.03 31.42
N ALA A 245 35.31 -7.31 30.94
CA ALA A 245 35.41 -6.30 29.90
C ALA A 245 36.03 -5.01 30.45
N VAL A 246 37.17 -5.18 31.10
CA VAL A 246 38.22 -4.18 31.13
C VAL A 246 38.79 -4.24 29.72
N ALA A 247 38.55 -3.23 28.90
CA ALA A 247 39.39 -2.99 27.73
C ALA A 247 40.82 -2.82 28.28
N GLY A 248 41.57 -3.92 28.28
CA GLY A 248 42.83 -4.07 28.96
C GLY A 248 43.81 -3.04 28.45
N ASN A 249 43.99 -1.97 29.22
CA ASN A 249 45.30 -1.37 29.26
C ASN A 249 46.12 -2.24 30.22
N ALA A 250 47.11 -2.99 29.70
CA ALA A 250 48.08 -3.68 30.54
C ALA A 250 48.82 -2.73 31.51
N ASN A 251 48.72 -1.41 31.26
CA ASN A 251 49.30 -0.33 32.04
C ASN A 251 48.26 0.47 32.89
N GLY A 252 46.99 0.03 32.96
CA GLY A 252 45.96 0.66 33.77
C GLY A 252 46.12 0.33 35.26
N HIS A 253 45.99 1.33 36.15
CA HIS A 253 46.24 1.17 37.59
C HIS A 253 45.23 0.26 38.31
N HIS A 254 44.06 -0.01 37.71
CA HIS A 254 42.98 -0.78 38.34
C HIS A 254 42.42 -1.85 37.39
N THR A 255 42.25 -3.07 37.91
CA THR A 255 41.77 -4.25 37.16
C THR A 255 40.35 -4.68 37.56
N GLY A 256 39.73 -4.02 38.54
CA GLY A 256 38.44 -4.39 39.11
C GLY A 256 37.34 -3.36 38.83
N VAL A 257 36.27 -3.78 38.18
CA VAL A 257 35.05 -2.98 37.97
C VAL A 257 34.26 -2.90 39.28
N ARG A 258 33.68 -1.74 39.60
CA ARG A 258 32.90 -1.53 40.83
C ARG A 258 31.66 -2.43 40.84
N ALA A 259 31.20 -2.84 42.03
CA ALA A 259 30.01 -3.66 42.21
C ALA A 259 28.73 -2.98 41.66
N SER A 260 28.67 -1.64 41.65
CA SER A 260 27.58 -0.86 41.04
C SER A 260 27.58 -0.96 39.52
N ASP A 261 28.76 -0.88 38.92
CA ASP A 261 28.91 -0.79 37.47
C ASP A 261 28.72 -2.17 36.84
N THR A 262 29.22 -3.21 37.52
CA THR A 262 28.90 -4.61 37.19
C THR A 262 27.40 -4.87 37.30
N ARG A 263 26.71 -4.35 38.32
CA ARG A 263 25.24 -4.46 38.42
C ARG A 263 24.52 -3.73 37.28
N MET A 264 24.97 -2.53 36.88
CA MET A 264 24.41 -1.81 35.73
C MET A 264 24.66 -2.55 34.41
N GLN A 265 25.84 -3.14 34.21
CA GLN A 265 26.13 -3.98 33.05
C GLN A 265 25.23 -5.22 33.02
N ILE A 266 25.00 -5.82 34.19
CA ILE A 266 24.12 -6.98 34.37
C ILE A 266 22.71 -6.61 33.92
N GLU A 267 22.14 -5.54 34.48
CA GLU A 267 20.81 -5.03 34.15
C GLU A 267 20.68 -4.60 32.69
N ALA A 268 21.71 -3.95 32.12
CA ALA A 268 21.71 -3.55 30.71
C ALA A 268 21.83 -4.74 29.74
N SER A 269 22.48 -5.83 30.16
CA SER A 269 22.63 -7.06 29.37
C SER A 269 21.51 -8.09 29.61
N GLU A 270 20.74 -7.94 30.69
CA GLU A 270 19.62 -8.81 31.01
C GLU A 270 18.49 -8.60 29.99
N GLY A 271 18.00 -9.70 29.41
CA GLY A 271 16.94 -9.64 28.40
C GLY A 271 17.34 -9.12 27.01
N LEU A 272 18.62 -8.83 26.75
CA LEU A 272 19.12 -8.37 25.44
C LEU A 272 19.44 -9.55 24.50
N LEU A 273 18.63 -9.76 23.47
CA LEU A 273 18.90 -10.73 22.41
C LEU A 273 19.74 -10.09 21.30
N GLN A 274 20.88 -10.69 20.99
CA GLN A 274 21.80 -10.23 19.94
C GLN A 274 21.90 -11.25 18.82
N THR A 275 21.77 -10.81 17.57
CA THR A 275 22.02 -11.66 16.40
C THR A 275 22.85 -10.93 15.35
N GLY A 276 23.97 -11.54 14.95
CA GLY A 276 24.87 -10.98 13.94
C GLY A 276 24.35 -11.20 12.52
N PHE A 277 24.51 -10.18 11.70
CA PHE A 277 24.18 -10.16 10.28
C PHE A 277 25.35 -9.61 9.45
N SER A 278 25.45 -10.09 8.21
CA SER A 278 26.36 -9.55 7.20
C SER A 278 25.61 -9.48 5.86
N ASN A 279 26.00 -8.50 5.04
CA ASN A 279 25.43 -8.36 3.71
C ASN A 279 25.92 -9.50 2.80
N SER A 280 25.00 -10.02 1.99
CA SER A 280 25.33 -10.95 0.92
C SER A 280 24.99 -10.32 -0.41
N TYR A 281 25.88 -10.41 -1.38
CA TYR A 281 25.63 -9.90 -2.74
C TYR A 281 24.30 -10.44 -3.31
N LEU A 282 24.04 -11.73 -3.10
CA LEU A 282 22.80 -12.38 -3.56
C LEU A 282 21.56 -11.84 -2.83
N GLY A 283 21.66 -11.57 -1.52
CA GLY A 283 20.57 -10.98 -0.74
C GLY A 283 20.24 -9.56 -1.18
N THR A 284 21.26 -8.72 -1.39
CA THR A 284 21.09 -7.34 -1.91
C THR A 284 20.50 -7.34 -3.32
N PHE A 285 20.93 -8.25 -4.18
CA PHE A 285 20.37 -8.42 -5.52
C PHE A 285 18.88 -8.76 -5.47
N VAL A 286 18.48 -9.75 -4.67
CA VAL A 286 17.07 -10.15 -4.54
C VAL A 286 16.23 -9.03 -3.93
N PHE A 287 16.76 -8.27 -2.97
CA PHE A 287 16.09 -7.06 -2.46
C PHE A 287 15.85 -6.03 -3.58
N GLY A 288 16.84 -5.78 -4.43
CA GLY A 288 16.69 -4.94 -5.61
C GLY A 288 15.57 -5.43 -6.54
N CYS A 289 15.51 -6.75 -6.79
CA CYS A 289 14.43 -7.35 -7.57
C CYS A 289 13.04 -7.14 -6.93
N VAL A 290 12.92 -7.20 -5.60
CA VAL A 290 11.64 -6.92 -4.89
C VAL A 290 11.18 -5.48 -5.13
N VAL A 291 12.10 -4.52 -5.07
CA VAL A 291 11.79 -3.10 -5.33
C VAL A 291 11.32 -2.92 -6.78
N VAL A 292 12.06 -3.48 -7.74
CA VAL A 292 11.70 -3.40 -9.17
C VAL A 292 10.35 -4.08 -9.46
N ALA A 293 10.09 -5.27 -8.91
CA ALA A 293 8.83 -5.99 -9.07
C ALA A 293 7.64 -5.20 -8.48
N SER A 294 7.84 -4.53 -7.35
CA SER A 294 6.83 -3.69 -6.71
C SER A 294 6.48 -2.45 -7.56
N LEU A 295 7.50 -1.82 -8.16
CA LEU A 295 7.30 -0.70 -9.08
C LEU A 295 6.59 -1.17 -10.37
N ALA A 296 6.96 -2.33 -10.89
CA ALA A 296 6.37 -2.90 -12.09
C ALA A 296 4.87 -3.23 -11.90
N LEU A 297 4.43 -3.68 -10.72
CA LEU A 297 3.01 -3.92 -10.45
C LEU A 297 2.16 -2.64 -10.57
N ASN A 298 2.68 -1.51 -10.06
CA ASN A 298 1.99 -0.21 -10.21
C ASN A 298 1.97 0.25 -11.68
N ALA A 299 3.06 0.05 -12.42
CA ALA A 299 3.11 0.37 -13.83
C ALA A 299 2.09 -0.45 -14.63
N LEU A 300 1.94 -1.74 -14.33
CA LEU A 300 0.92 -2.60 -14.96
C LEU A 300 -0.50 -2.12 -14.68
N LEU A 301 -0.82 -1.73 -13.44
CA LEU A 301 -2.12 -1.13 -13.12
C LEU A 301 -2.39 0.15 -13.92
N ILE A 302 -1.38 1.02 -14.06
CA ILE A 302 -1.51 2.25 -14.84
C ILE A 302 -1.74 1.94 -16.33
N VAL A 303 -1.05 0.94 -16.89
CA VAL A 303 -1.25 0.50 -18.28
C VAL A 303 -2.67 -0.03 -18.50
N ILE A 304 -3.20 -0.85 -17.58
CA ILE A 304 -4.57 -1.38 -17.67
C ILE A 304 -5.60 -0.25 -17.60
N ILE A 305 -5.41 0.73 -16.71
CA ILE A 305 -6.27 1.92 -16.64
C ILE A 305 -6.19 2.72 -17.94
N ALA A 306 -4.99 2.92 -18.50
CA ALA A 306 -4.83 3.64 -19.76
C ALA A 306 -5.51 2.92 -20.95
N ASP A 307 -5.52 1.59 -20.94
CA ASP A 307 -6.23 0.77 -21.92
C ASP A 307 -7.75 0.97 -21.86
N TYR A 308 -8.32 1.03 -20.66
CA TYR A 308 -9.74 1.33 -20.46
C TYR A 308 -10.15 2.69 -21.05
N TYR A 309 -9.23 3.67 -21.09
CA TYR A 309 -9.46 4.97 -21.72
C TYR A 309 -9.18 5.01 -23.23
N GLY A 310 -8.93 3.87 -23.88
CA GLY A 310 -8.73 3.79 -25.33
C GLY A 310 -7.40 4.43 -25.80
N ARG A 311 -6.37 4.47 -24.94
CA ARG A 311 -5.05 5.01 -25.33
C ARG A 311 -4.25 4.09 -26.26
N PHE A 312 -4.69 2.86 -26.47
CA PHE A 312 -4.05 1.89 -27.34
C PHE A 312 -4.98 1.53 -28.50
N ASP A 313 -4.43 1.52 -29.71
CA ASP A 313 -5.12 1.08 -30.93
C ASP A 313 -4.28 0.01 -31.64
N PRO A 314 -4.76 -1.24 -31.76
CA PRO A 314 -5.99 -1.81 -31.18
C PRO A 314 -5.92 -1.91 -29.64
N PRO A 315 -7.08 -1.98 -28.94
CA PRO A 315 -7.13 -2.10 -27.47
C PRO A 315 -6.43 -3.37 -26.99
N LEU A 316 -5.79 -3.33 -25.82
CA LEU A 316 -5.05 -4.46 -25.27
C LEU A 316 -6.01 -5.58 -24.82
N PHE A 317 -7.06 -5.25 -24.09
CA PHE A 317 -8.08 -6.21 -23.64
C PHE A 317 -9.47 -5.83 -24.20
N ASP A 318 -10.41 -6.79 -24.23
CA ASP A 318 -11.81 -6.46 -24.54
C ASP A 318 -12.37 -5.52 -23.47
N ALA A 319 -12.81 -4.33 -23.90
CA ALA A 319 -13.34 -3.28 -23.02
C ALA A 319 -14.68 -3.66 -22.38
N SER A 320 -15.41 -4.63 -22.94
CA SER A 320 -16.76 -4.98 -22.50
C SER A 320 -16.80 -6.00 -21.36
N GLU A 321 -15.85 -6.95 -21.30
CA GLU A 321 -15.84 -8.02 -20.30
C GLU A 321 -14.46 -8.22 -19.64
N ASP A 322 -13.39 -8.29 -20.44
CA ASP A 322 -12.09 -8.76 -19.99
C ASP A 322 -11.27 -7.72 -19.22
N ASN A 323 -11.28 -6.46 -19.64
CA ASN A 323 -10.47 -5.40 -19.04
C ASN A 323 -10.77 -5.22 -17.54
N ALA A 324 -12.05 -5.28 -17.16
CA ALA A 324 -12.48 -5.16 -15.76
C ALA A 324 -12.00 -6.32 -14.88
N VAL A 325 -12.05 -7.55 -15.40
CA VAL A 325 -11.58 -8.74 -14.68
C VAL A 325 -10.07 -8.67 -14.46
N VAL A 326 -9.31 -8.33 -15.51
CA VAL A 326 -7.85 -8.18 -15.44
C VAL A 326 -7.46 -7.09 -14.44
N PHE A 327 -8.15 -5.95 -14.46
CA PHE A 327 -7.94 -4.87 -13.51
C PHE A 327 -8.14 -5.34 -12.06
N ILE A 328 -9.26 -5.98 -11.75
CA ILE A 328 -9.59 -6.44 -10.38
C ILE A 328 -8.54 -7.45 -9.88
N VAL A 329 -8.18 -8.43 -10.70
CA VAL A 329 -7.19 -9.45 -10.32
C VAL A 329 -5.83 -8.80 -10.02
N MET A 330 -5.35 -7.93 -10.91
CA MET A 330 -4.07 -7.24 -10.71
C MET A 330 -4.10 -6.29 -9.52
N TRP A 331 -5.23 -5.64 -9.26
CA TRP A 331 -5.43 -4.77 -8.11
C TRP A 331 -5.38 -5.54 -6.78
N VAL A 332 -6.02 -6.72 -6.71
CA VAL A 332 -5.97 -7.58 -5.51
C VAL A 332 -4.55 -8.09 -5.26
N ILE A 333 -3.87 -8.60 -6.29
CA ILE A 333 -2.48 -9.08 -6.18
C ILE A 333 -1.56 -7.97 -5.67
N THR A 334 -1.68 -6.78 -6.27
CA THR A 334 -0.87 -5.61 -5.90
C THR A 334 -1.17 -5.17 -4.46
N SER A 335 -2.44 -5.16 -4.07
CA SER A 335 -2.86 -4.81 -2.70
C SER A 335 -2.28 -5.77 -1.66
N ILE A 336 -2.40 -7.08 -1.88
CA ILE A 336 -1.85 -8.11 -0.98
C ILE A 336 -0.32 -7.99 -0.89
N TRP A 337 0.34 -7.73 -2.03
CA TRP A 337 1.79 -7.55 -2.10
C TRP A 337 2.26 -6.36 -1.24
N PHE A 338 1.65 -5.19 -1.38
CA PHE A 338 2.01 -4.01 -0.59
C PHE A 338 1.68 -4.16 0.89
N VAL A 339 0.52 -4.75 1.24
CA VAL A 339 0.17 -5.05 2.63
C VAL A 339 1.21 -5.98 3.26
N THR A 340 1.69 -6.99 2.51
CA THR A 340 2.74 -7.90 2.96
C THR A 340 4.07 -7.17 3.18
N ILE A 341 4.47 -6.28 2.28
CA ILE A 341 5.69 -5.46 2.42
C ILE A 341 5.61 -4.60 3.69
N VAL A 342 4.48 -3.91 3.93
CA VAL A 342 4.31 -3.08 5.14
C VAL A 342 4.31 -3.92 6.40
N ALA A 343 3.60 -5.05 6.40
CA ALA A 343 3.57 -5.95 7.56
C ALA A 343 4.97 -6.48 7.92
N LEU A 344 5.85 -6.60 6.94
CA LEU A 344 7.23 -7.08 7.09
C LEU A 344 8.28 -5.96 7.10
N GLN A 345 7.90 -4.68 7.07
CA GLN A 345 8.83 -3.56 6.87
C GLN A 345 9.98 -3.53 7.88
N ASP A 346 9.72 -3.85 9.14
CA ASP A 346 10.76 -3.86 10.20
C ASP A 346 11.75 -5.01 10.04
N ARG A 347 11.37 -6.06 9.30
CA ARG A 347 12.15 -7.30 9.14
C ARG A 347 12.70 -7.46 7.72
N ILE A 348 12.23 -6.67 6.76
CA ILE A 348 12.53 -6.87 5.34
C ILE A 348 14.03 -6.77 5.06
N TYR A 349 14.71 -5.77 5.63
CA TYR A 349 16.17 -5.62 5.47
C TYR A 349 16.94 -6.79 6.08
N ASN A 350 16.54 -7.26 7.26
CA ASN A 350 17.17 -8.43 7.91
C ASN A 350 16.77 -9.75 7.25
N PHE A 351 15.69 -9.76 6.47
CA PHE A 351 15.32 -10.91 5.67
C PHE A 351 16.32 -11.13 4.53
N PHE A 352 16.86 -10.06 3.94
CA PHE A 352 17.85 -10.11 2.86
C PHE A 352 19.32 -10.18 3.33
N ARG A 353 19.57 -10.21 4.65
CA ARG A 353 20.90 -10.42 5.24
C ARG A 353 21.10 -11.87 5.66
N LEU A 354 22.37 -12.32 5.68
CA LEU A 354 22.76 -13.62 6.21
C LEU A 354 23.13 -13.51 7.69
N ARG A 355 22.83 -14.55 8.46
CA ARG A 355 23.25 -14.64 9.87
C ARG A 355 24.69 -15.11 9.93
N VAL A 356 25.51 -14.39 10.69
CA VAL A 356 26.94 -14.64 10.87
C VAL A 356 27.23 -14.56 12.38
N PRO A 357 28.22 -15.32 12.89
CA PRO A 357 28.69 -15.15 14.26
C PRO A 357 29.06 -13.69 14.59
N LEU A 358 28.97 -13.33 15.88
CA LEU A 358 29.13 -11.95 16.34
C LEU A 358 30.57 -11.44 16.13
N ASP A 359 31.56 -12.33 16.02
CA ASP A 359 32.98 -12.03 15.73
C ASP A 359 33.22 -11.41 14.34
N LYS A 360 32.39 -11.73 13.35
CA LYS A 360 32.57 -11.32 11.95
C LYS A 360 31.38 -10.57 11.37
N CYS A 361 30.39 -10.26 12.20
CA CYS A 361 29.21 -9.55 11.74
C CYS A 361 29.51 -8.07 11.39
N GLU A 362 28.83 -7.58 10.36
CA GLU A 362 28.85 -6.15 9.97
C GLU A 362 27.70 -5.39 10.64
N PHE A 363 26.63 -6.10 10.97
CA PHE A 363 25.44 -5.55 11.62
C PHE A 363 25.04 -6.45 12.78
N VAL A 364 24.55 -5.85 13.87
CA VAL A 364 23.98 -6.58 14.99
C VAL A 364 22.52 -6.17 15.13
N TYR A 365 21.63 -7.15 15.08
CA TYR A 365 20.25 -6.96 15.50
C TYR A 365 20.20 -7.14 17.02
N MET A 366 19.82 -6.07 17.70
CA MET A 366 19.66 -6.02 19.14
C MET A 366 18.18 -5.86 19.47
N LEU A 367 17.70 -6.72 20.36
CA LEU A 367 16.32 -6.74 20.85
C LEU A 367 16.35 -6.76 22.36
N LYS A 368 15.98 -5.64 22.97
CA LYS A 368 15.76 -5.54 24.41
C LYS A 368 14.30 -5.86 24.67
N ARG A 369 14.03 -6.88 25.48
CA ARG A 369 12.65 -7.20 25.88
C ARG A 369 12.08 -6.05 26.70
N ASP A 370 10.86 -5.65 26.40
CA ASP A 370 10.15 -4.73 27.28
C ASP A 370 9.74 -5.56 28.50
N ASP A 371 10.36 -5.29 29.65
CA ASP A 371 9.83 -5.73 30.95
C ASP A 371 8.62 -4.84 31.28
N THR A 372 7.59 -4.91 30.43
CA THR A 372 6.27 -4.48 30.86
C THR A 372 5.72 -5.59 31.74
N GLU A 373 6.13 -5.58 33.01
CA GLU A 373 5.16 -5.94 34.03
C GLU A 373 4.00 -4.97 33.85
N VAL A 374 3.00 -5.42 33.11
CA VAL A 374 1.74 -4.72 32.95
C VAL A 374 1.11 -4.68 34.36
N LEU A 375 1.47 -3.65 35.13
CA LEU A 375 0.82 -3.26 36.37
C LEU A 375 -0.58 -2.71 36.02
N LEU A 376 -1.43 -3.56 35.45
CA LEU A 376 -2.86 -3.29 35.40
C LEU A 376 -3.38 -3.47 36.81
N ALA A 377 -3.51 -2.35 37.52
CA ALA A 377 -4.07 -2.26 38.86
C ALA A 377 -5.58 -2.56 38.92
N ASP A 378 -6.22 -3.03 37.85
CA ASP A 378 -7.64 -3.41 37.93
C ASP A 378 -8.01 -4.57 36.99
N ARG A 379 -8.38 -5.69 37.62
CA ARG A 379 -8.90 -6.89 36.97
C ARG A 379 -10.43 -6.83 37.02
N SER A 380 -11.08 -6.23 36.02
CA SER A 380 -12.48 -6.56 35.75
C SER A 380 -12.88 -6.43 34.28
N GLY A 381 -13.70 -7.39 33.84
CA GLY A 381 -14.55 -7.42 32.65
C GLY A 381 -13.88 -7.13 31.30
N VAL A 382 -13.65 -5.85 31.01
CA VAL A 382 -13.19 -5.38 29.71
C VAL A 382 -11.71 -5.69 29.49
N SER A 383 -10.90 -5.62 30.55
CA SER A 383 -9.46 -5.95 30.50
C SER A 383 -9.21 -7.42 30.13
N ASP A 384 -10.03 -8.34 30.66
CA ASP A 384 -9.91 -9.79 30.42
C ASP A 384 -10.34 -10.18 29.00
N PHE A 385 -11.34 -9.47 28.46
CA PHE A 385 -11.78 -9.64 27.07
C PHE A 385 -10.74 -9.09 26.07
N VAL A 386 -10.17 -7.92 26.36
CA VAL A 386 -9.05 -7.35 25.58
C VAL A 386 -7.84 -8.28 25.64
N SER A 387 -7.50 -8.84 26.80
CA SER A 387 -6.40 -9.81 26.93
C SER A 387 -6.66 -11.09 26.12
N LYS A 388 -7.90 -11.60 26.07
CA LYS A 388 -8.25 -12.76 25.21
C LYS A 388 -8.13 -12.44 23.73
N ILE A 389 -8.57 -11.26 23.29
CA ILE A 389 -8.45 -10.82 21.89
C ILE A 389 -6.99 -10.58 21.53
N GLU A 390 -6.22 -9.93 22.40
CA GLU A 390 -4.78 -9.73 22.23
C GLU A 390 -4.05 -11.07 22.19
N ASN A 391 -4.35 -12.02 23.07
CA ASN A 391 -3.72 -13.35 23.03
C ASN A 391 -4.11 -14.15 21.78
N PHE A 392 -5.30 -13.94 21.24
CA PHE A 392 -5.75 -14.57 19.99
C PHE A 392 -5.08 -13.97 18.76
N PHE A 393 -4.96 -12.63 18.69
CA PHE A 393 -4.25 -11.93 17.59
C PHE A 393 -2.73 -11.96 17.73
N ALA A 394 -2.20 -12.06 18.95
CA ALA A 394 -0.79 -12.21 19.28
C ALA A 394 -0.39 -13.69 19.42
N SER A 395 -1.04 -14.57 18.65
CA SER A 395 -0.69 -15.98 18.54
C SER A 395 0.83 -16.16 18.38
N LYS A 396 1.41 -16.83 19.39
CA LYS A 396 2.80 -17.32 19.52
C LYS A 396 3.92 -16.25 19.53
N GLY A 397 4.26 -15.81 20.74
CA GLY A 397 5.65 -15.46 21.08
C GLY A 397 6.19 -14.21 20.40
N LYS A 398 5.37 -13.18 20.20
CA LYS A 398 5.89 -11.85 19.87
C LYS A 398 6.68 -11.36 21.07
N ILE A 399 8.00 -11.52 21.00
CA ILE A 399 8.95 -10.86 21.89
C ILE A 399 8.71 -9.35 21.68
N SER A 400 7.91 -8.74 22.56
CA SER A 400 7.69 -7.31 22.59
C SER A 400 8.92 -6.68 23.22
N GLY A 401 9.45 -5.65 22.57
CA GLY A 401 10.73 -5.10 22.92
C GLY A 401 11.22 -4.08 21.91
N TYR A 402 12.03 -3.14 22.37
CA TYR A 402 12.76 -2.23 21.50
C TYR A 402 13.77 -3.01 20.65
N ARG A 403 13.60 -2.92 19.34
CA ARG A 403 14.44 -3.60 18.34
C ARG A 403 15.08 -2.60 17.41
N THR A 404 16.38 -2.75 17.17
CA THR A 404 17.05 -2.04 16.09
C THR A 404 18.18 -2.88 15.53
N THR A 405 18.54 -2.62 14.28
CA THR A 405 19.72 -3.23 13.65
C THR A 405 20.74 -2.14 13.45
N VAL A 406 21.90 -2.33 14.07
CA VAL A 406 22.93 -1.32 14.22
C VAL A 406 24.21 -1.81 13.55
N PRO A 407 24.94 -0.93 12.85
CA PRO A 407 26.21 -1.30 12.23
C PRO A 407 27.30 -1.51 13.30
N VAL A 408 28.22 -2.42 13.01
CA VAL A 408 29.44 -2.61 13.81
C VAL A 408 30.50 -1.65 13.28
N ILE A 409 31.09 -0.86 14.18
CA ILE A 409 32.17 0.09 13.87
C ILE A 409 33.42 -0.40 14.58
N GLU A 410 34.58 -0.27 13.95
CA GLU A 410 35.87 -0.58 14.56
C GLU A 410 36.58 0.72 14.97
N VAL A 411 36.80 0.91 16.27
CA VAL A 411 37.45 2.11 16.83
C VAL A 411 38.55 1.66 17.78
N GLY A 412 39.80 2.08 17.53
CA GLY A 412 40.93 1.73 18.38
C GLY A 412 41.21 0.22 18.48
N GLY A 413 40.85 -0.56 17.45
CA GLY A 413 40.97 -2.03 17.43
C GLY A 413 39.86 -2.75 18.21
N LEU A 414 38.86 -2.02 18.73
CA LEU A 414 37.69 -2.57 19.39
C LEU A 414 36.49 -2.55 18.44
N ARG A 415 35.75 -3.67 18.37
CA ARG A 415 34.48 -3.75 17.63
C ARG A 415 33.36 -3.27 18.53
N ILE A 416 32.75 -2.16 18.15
CA ILE A 416 31.74 -1.46 18.94
C ILE A 416 30.41 -1.37 18.22
N VAL A 417 29.34 -1.34 19.00
CA VAL A 417 27.97 -1.14 18.54
C VAL A 417 27.26 -0.20 19.49
N GLU A 418 26.51 0.76 18.96
CA GLU A 418 25.72 1.70 19.76
C GLU A 418 24.25 1.31 19.74
N PHE A 419 23.66 1.08 20.91
CA PHE A 419 22.26 0.69 21.06
C PHE A 419 21.62 1.43 22.23
N GLN A 420 20.51 2.13 21.96
CA GLN A 420 19.85 3.02 22.94
C GLN A 420 20.83 4.04 23.57
N HIS A 421 21.73 4.60 22.77
CA HIS A 421 22.77 5.54 23.22
C HIS A 421 23.77 4.95 24.24
N LEU A 422 23.86 3.62 24.33
CA LEU A 422 24.89 2.92 25.08
C LEU A 422 25.86 2.23 24.11
N ARG A 423 27.16 2.35 24.36
CA ARG A 423 28.19 1.66 23.60
C ARG A 423 28.40 0.25 24.15
N TYR A 424 28.34 -0.72 23.26
CA TYR A 424 28.66 -2.11 23.54
C TYR A 424 29.95 -2.49 22.82
N VAL A 425 30.86 -3.16 23.53
CA VAL A 425 32.14 -3.63 23.01
C VAL A 425 32.07 -5.15 22.86
N TYR A 426 32.63 -5.67 21.77
CA TYR A 426 32.72 -7.11 21.55
C TYR A 426 33.75 -7.75 22.49
N GLU A 427 33.30 -8.69 23.33
CA GLU A 427 34.14 -9.45 24.25
C GLU A 427 34.39 -10.85 23.67
N GLU A 428 35.66 -11.19 23.41
CA GLU A 428 36.04 -12.48 22.80
C GLU A 428 35.71 -13.67 23.72
N ASN A 429 35.86 -13.50 25.03
CA ASN A 429 35.64 -14.55 26.01
C ASN A 429 34.16 -14.97 26.10
N GLU A 430 33.25 -14.01 25.97
CA GLU A 430 31.81 -14.25 26.04
C GLU A 430 31.17 -14.44 24.65
N GLY A 431 31.89 -14.06 23.59
CA GLY A 431 31.41 -14.12 22.21
C GLY A 431 30.19 -13.23 21.94
N ARG A 432 30.03 -12.14 22.71
CA ARG A 432 28.89 -11.21 22.62
C ARG A 432 29.32 -9.76 22.81
N PHE A 433 28.44 -8.84 22.43
CA PHE A 433 28.63 -7.42 22.72
C PHE A 433 28.14 -7.12 24.14
N VAL A 434 29.02 -6.58 24.99
CA VAL A 434 28.72 -6.21 26.38
C VAL A 434 28.82 -4.70 26.55
N PRO A 435 28.04 -4.08 27.44
CA PRO A 435 28.14 -2.64 27.68
C PRO A 435 29.56 -2.27 28.11
N GLY A 436 30.17 -1.28 27.45
CA GLY A 436 31.51 -0.81 27.79
C GLY A 436 31.52 -0.24 29.21
N ALA A 437 32.50 -0.64 30.03
CA ALA A 437 32.72 -0.06 31.35
C ALA A 437 34.21 0.24 31.57
N VAL A 438 34.47 1.22 32.41
CA VAL A 438 35.82 1.61 32.83
C VAL A 438 35.95 1.28 34.31
N ALA A 439 37.06 0.64 34.68
CA ALA A 439 37.39 0.41 36.08
C ALA A 439 37.83 1.74 36.73
N LEU A 440 37.06 2.21 37.71
CA LEU A 440 37.39 3.36 38.54
C LEU A 440 37.89 2.88 39.91
N GLY A 441 38.68 3.72 40.59
CA GLY A 441 39.12 3.46 41.96
C GLY A 441 37.98 3.08 42.90
N ASN A 442 38.15 1.97 43.63
CA ASN A 442 37.12 1.48 44.55
C ASN A 442 37.33 2.00 45.98
N ASN A 443 38.58 2.23 46.36
CA ASN A 443 38.97 2.70 47.68
C ASN A 443 39.24 4.20 47.67
N TYR A 444 39.16 4.84 48.85
CA TYR A 444 39.53 6.27 48.98
C TYR A 444 40.95 6.57 48.53
N ASP A 445 41.87 5.63 48.77
CA ASP A 445 43.28 5.74 48.35
C ASP A 445 43.41 5.72 46.81
N ASP A 446 42.66 4.83 46.15
CA ASP A 446 42.62 4.76 44.68
C ASP A 446 42.11 6.07 44.08
N ILE A 447 41.02 6.61 44.62
CA ILE A 447 40.45 7.90 44.17
C ILE A 447 41.44 9.05 44.41
N LEU A 448 42.18 9.03 45.52
CA LEU A 448 43.21 10.03 45.81
C LEU A 448 44.40 9.91 44.83
N HIS A 449 44.75 8.70 44.42
CA HIS A 449 45.75 8.44 43.39
C HIS A 449 45.29 8.95 42.01
N GLU A 450 44.01 8.82 41.67
CA GLU A 450 43.39 9.36 40.45
C GLU A 450 43.29 10.89 40.44
N ALA A 451 43.43 11.57 41.59
CA ALA A 451 43.43 13.04 41.68
C ALA A 451 44.60 13.71 40.93
N LYS A 452 45.59 12.94 40.45
CA LYS A 452 46.67 13.41 39.57
C LYS A 452 46.21 13.70 38.13
N GLY A 453 44.94 13.41 37.81
CA GLY A 453 44.37 13.62 36.47
C GLY A 453 44.73 12.51 35.49
N LEU A 454 43.93 12.37 34.44
CA LEU A 454 44.14 11.36 33.40
C LEU A 454 45.25 11.78 32.43
N SER A 455 45.95 10.78 31.89
CA SER A 455 46.77 10.99 30.69
C SER A 455 45.89 11.07 29.44
N ASP A 456 46.40 11.71 28.38
CA ASP A 456 45.63 11.89 27.14
C ASP A 456 45.30 10.56 26.46
N SER A 457 46.24 9.62 26.46
CA SER A 457 46.04 8.26 25.93
C SER A 457 45.04 7.46 26.75
N GLU A 458 45.02 7.62 28.07
CA GLU A 458 44.05 6.95 28.94
C GLU A 458 42.65 7.54 28.78
N ALA A 459 42.53 8.87 28.67
CA ALA A 459 41.26 9.53 28.38
C ALA A 459 40.69 9.08 27.03
N GLU A 460 41.52 9.05 25.98
CA GLU A 460 41.13 8.56 24.66
C GLU A 460 40.68 7.09 24.70
N HIS A 461 41.43 6.23 25.40
CA HIS A 461 41.07 4.82 25.55
C HIS A 461 39.74 4.61 26.29
N ARG A 462 39.50 5.38 27.35
CA ARG A 462 38.24 5.34 28.10
C ARG A 462 37.06 5.83 27.24
N ILE A 463 37.22 6.93 26.51
CA ILE A 463 36.20 7.45 25.58
C ILE A 463 35.90 6.45 24.46
N ASN A 464 36.92 5.81 23.91
CA ASN A 464 36.74 4.77 22.89
C ASN A 464 35.91 3.60 23.43
N THR A 465 36.06 3.26 24.72
CA THR A 465 35.35 2.16 25.39
C THR A 465 33.89 2.51 25.72
N VAL A 466 33.64 3.65 26.39
CA VAL A 466 32.28 4.01 26.88
C VAL A 466 31.46 4.87 25.92
N GLY A 467 32.12 5.54 24.97
CA GLY A 467 31.50 6.54 24.10
C GLY A 467 31.69 7.97 24.61
N TYR A 468 31.31 8.93 23.78
CA TYR A 468 31.29 10.35 24.13
C TYR A 468 30.19 10.64 25.15
N ASN A 469 30.39 11.67 25.97
CA ASN A 469 29.38 12.18 26.88
C ASN A 469 28.35 13.07 26.13
N SER A 470 27.71 12.51 25.11
CA SER A 470 26.60 13.15 24.38
C SER A 470 25.51 12.15 24.01
N VAL A 471 24.26 12.56 24.22
CA VAL A 471 23.09 11.83 23.71
C VAL A 471 22.73 12.43 22.35
N ASP A 472 23.50 12.06 21.33
CA ASP A 472 23.24 12.50 19.96
C ASP A 472 22.13 11.64 19.35
N VAL A 473 21.02 12.30 18.98
CA VAL A 473 19.94 11.70 18.19
C VAL A 473 20.21 12.02 16.73
N GLU A 474 20.33 11.00 15.90
CA GLU A 474 20.53 11.19 14.46
C GLU A 474 19.24 11.62 13.77
N MET A 475 19.33 12.65 12.92
CA MET A 475 18.19 13.07 12.11
C MET A 475 18.08 12.15 10.88
N PRO A 476 16.92 11.49 10.66
CA PRO A 476 16.74 10.68 9.46
C PRO A 476 16.84 11.55 8.20
N SER A 477 17.42 10.96 7.14
CA SER A 477 17.52 11.61 5.85
C SER A 477 16.13 11.80 5.23
N LEU A 478 15.99 12.83 4.39
CA LEU A 478 14.74 13.18 3.71
C LEU A 478 14.10 11.97 2.99
N PRO A 479 14.81 11.20 2.15
CA PRO A 479 14.21 10.05 1.46
C PRO A 479 13.76 8.94 2.43
N VAL A 480 14.47 8.74 3.54
CA VAL A 480 14.08 7.74 4.56
C VAL A 480 12.81 8.19 5.27
N SER A 481 12.67 9.48 5.61
CA SER A 481 11.43 10.02 6.18
C SER A 481 10.24 9.90 5.23
N ILE A 482 10.43 10.18 3.92
CA ILE A 482 9.40 9.99 2.90
C ILE A 482 8.98 8.52 2.84
N ALA A 483 9.95 7.60 2.74
CA ALA A 483 9.65 6.18 2.68
C ALA A 483 8.85 5.73 3.92
N HIS A 484 9.28 6.12 5.12
CA HIS A 484 8.58 5.75 6.35
C HIS A 484 7.13 6.24 6.39
N GLU A 485 6.83 7.43 5.84
CA GLU A 485 5.46 7.94 5.77
C GLU A 485 4.62 7.17 4.74
N PHE A 486 5.10 7.02 3.51
CA PHE A 486 4.35 6.38 2.42
C PHE A 486 4.18 4.86 2.60
N PHE A 487 5.10 4.19 3.28
CA PHE A 487 4.99 2.77 3.62
C PHE A 487 4.16 2.50 4.89
N THR A 488 3.23 3.40 5.22
CA THR A 488 2.20 3.12 6.24
C THR A 488 0.94 2.52 5.58
N LEU A 489 0.22 1.69 6.34
CA LEU A 489 -1.01 1.03 5.84
C LEU A 489 -2.06 2.04 5.36
N PHE A 490 -2.11 3.23 5.96
CA PHE A 490 -3.05 4.29 5.61
C PHE A 490 -2.81 4.82 4.19
N TYR A 491 -1.57 5.21 3.84
CA TYR A 491 -1.26 5.74 2.52
C TYR A 491 -1.40 4.67 1.43
N ILE A 492 -1.02 3.42 1.72
CA ILE A 492 -1.21 2.32 0.77
C ILE A 492 -2.69 2.06 0.51
N TYR A 493 -3.52 2.06 1.55
CA TYR A 493 -4.97 1.97 1.39
C TYR A 493 -5.53 3.10 0.52
N GLN A 494 -5.11 4.35 0.77
CA GLN A 494 -5.56 5.50 -0.02
C GLN A 494 -5.19 5.37 -1.50
N ILE A 495 -3.93 5.03 -1.81
CA ILE A 495 -3.47 4.85 -3.19
C ILE A 495 -4.25 3.73 -3.90
N MET A 496 -4.49 2.60 -3.21
CA MET A 496 -5.27 1.50 -3.79
C MET A 496 -6.73 1.91 -4.09
N CYS A 497 -7.36 2.70 -3.22
CA CYS A 497 -8.69 3.27 -3.49
C CYS A 497 -8.68 4.23 -4.69
N TYR A 498 -7.62 5.02 -4.87
CA TYR A 498 -7.51 5.93 -6.00
C TYR A 498 -7.35 5.20 -7.33
N TYR A 499 -6.65 4.06 -7.38
CA TYR A 499 -6.61 3.22 -8.59
C TYR A 499 -8.01 2.80 -9.05
N VAL A 500 -8.89 2.46 -8.10
CA VAL A 500 -10.30 2.14 -8.41
C VAL A 500 -11.04 3.35 -8.98
N TRP A 501 -10.84 4.54 -8.42
CA TRP A 501 -11.46 5.78 -8.93
C TRP A 501 -10.95 6.15 -10.32
N TYR A 502 -9.65 5.97 -10.57
CA TYR A 502 -9.07 6.17 -11.89
C TYR A 502 -9.61 5.18 -12.92
N TYR A 503 -9.96 3.96 -12.50
CA TYR A 503 -10.58 2.97 -13.38
C TYR A 503 -12.04 3.31 -13.73
N PHE A 504 -12.87 3.65 -12.74
CA PHE A 504 -14.32 3.88 -12.94
C PHE A 504 -14.69 5.24 -13.57
N THR A 505 -13.86 5.82 -14.45
CA THR A 505 -14.10 7.13 -15.09
C THR A 505 -14.16 8.35 -14.16
N TYR A 506 -13.88 8.19 -12.86
CA TYR A 506 -13.85 9.29 -11.87
C TYR A 506 -12.46 9.94 -11.72
N TRP A 507 -11.67 9.95 -12.80
CA TRP A 507 -10.28 10.42 -12.78
C TRP A 507 -10.11 11.86 -12.29
N ASN A 508 -11.04 12.78 -12.64
CA ASN A 508 -11.02 14.16 -12.15
C ASN A 508 -11.06 14.23 -10.62
N MET A 509 -11.95 13.45 -10.00
CA MET A 509 -12.06 13.38 -8.55
C MET A 509 -10.86 12.64 -7.93
N GLY A 510 -10.35 11.60 -8.61
CA GLY A 510 -9.14 10.88 -8.21
C GLY A 510 -7.90 11.79 -8.14
N ILE A 511 -7.71 12.66 -9.14
CA ILE A 511 -6.60 13.62 -9.17
C ILE A 511 -6.70 14.59 -7.98
N VAL A 512 -7.89 15.19 -7.77
CA VAL A 512 -8.09 16.14 -6.67
C VAL A 512 -7.79 15.49 -5.33
N MET A 513 -8.29 14.28 -5.08
CA MET A 513 -8.03 13.55 -3.83
C MET A 513 -6.56 13.18 -3.67
N THR A 514 -5.89 12.78 -4.75
CA THR A 514 -4.46 12.47 -4.73
C THR A 514 -3.63 13.70 -4.37
N VAL A 515 -3.96 14.88 -4.93
CA VAL A 515 -3.28 16.14 -4.60
C VAL A 515 -3.47 16.50 -3.12
N VAL A 516 -4.69 16.37 -2.60
CA VAL A 516 -4.99 16.66 -1.19
C VAL A 516 -4.19 15.74 -0.25
N VAL A 517 -4.18 14.44 -0.52
CA VAL A 517 -3.44 13.47 0.32
C VAL A 517 -1.94 13.66 0.21
N LEU A 518 -1.42 13.93 -0.99
CA LEU A 518 0.00 14.23 -1.18
C LEU A 518 0.39 15.51 -0.42
N GLY A 519 -0.43 16.56 -0.48
CA GLY A 519 -0.24 17.78 0.28
C GLY A 519 -0.23 17.55 1.80
N ALA A 520 -1.19 16.76 2.31
CA ALA A 520 -1.22 16.37 3.72
C ALA A 520 0.01 15.55 4.12
N ALA A 521 0.47 14.62 3.27
CA ALA A 521 1.69 13.84 3.50
C ALA A 521 2.93 14.74 3.60
N VAL A 522 3.07 15.71 2.69
CA VAL A 522 4.19 16.68 2.73
C VAL A 522 4.17 17.49 4.02
N VAL A 523 2.99 17.97 4.45
CA VAL A 523 2.85 18.70 5.73
C VAL A 523 3.20 17.80 6.91
N ASN A 524 2.71 16.57 6.96
CA ASN A 524 3.04 15.60 8.01
C ASN A 524 4.55 15.35 8.09
N ILE A 525 5.20 15.08 6.95
CA ILE A 525 6.65 14.86 6.87
C ILE A 525 7.39 16.12 7.35
N TYR A 526 6.97 17.31 6.92
CA TYR A 526 7.57 18.57 7.36
C TYR A 526 7.45 18.74 8.88
N THR A 527 6.26 18.58 9.44
CA THR A 527 6.01 18.70 10.89
C THR A 527 6.79 17.64 11.67
N GLN A 528 6.81 16.39 11.22
CA GLN A 528 7.58 15.32 11.87
C GLN A 528 9.07 15.65 11.88
N ARG A 529 9.63 16.12 10.75
CA ARG A 529 11.04 16.52 10.69
C ARG A 529 11.33 17.76 11.55
N GLN A 530 10.41 18.71 11.65
CA GLN A 530 10.55 19.87 12.53
C GLN A 530 10.61 19.44 14.01
N ILE A 531 9.73 18.52 14.42
CA ILE A 531 9.73 17.94 15.77
C ILE A 531 11.05 17.22 16.04
N GLN A 532 11.50 16.37 15.11
CA GLN A 532 12.78 15.67 15.23
C GLN A 532 13.97 16.64 15.33
N SER A 533 14.00 17.69 14.50
CA SER A 533 15.02 18.73 14.54
C SER A 533 15.03 19.48 15.89
N SER A 534 13.84 19.78 16.43
CA SER A 534 13.73 20.40 17.76
C SER A 534 14.28 19.49 18.86
N ILE A 535 13.99 18.18 18.81
CA ILE A 535 14.53 17.19 19.76
C ILE A 535 16.06 17.16 19.66
N VAL A 536 16.62 17.04 18.45
CA VAL A 536 18.07 17.04 18.23
C VAL A 536 18.73 18.31 18.77
N LYS A 537 18.08 19.47 18.61
CA LYS A 537 18.58 20.75 19.15
C LYS A 537 18.53 20.79 20.68
N MET A 538 17.51 20.19 21.30
CA MET A 538 17.37 20.10 22.75
C MET A 538 18.35 19.11 23.38
N THR A 539 18.67 17.99 22.72
CA THR A 539 19.58 16.98 23.28
C THR A 539 21.06 17.34 23.10
N ARG A 540 21.41 18.19 22.14
CA ARG A 540 22.79 18.69 21.93
C ARG A 540 23.16 19.83 22.86
N TYR A 541 23.11 19.59 24.17
CA TYR A 541 23.74 20.48 25.13
C TYR A 541 25.26 20.31 25.11
N ARG A 542 26.00 21.39 24.88
CA ARG A 542 27.47 21.42 24.95
C ARG A 542 27.89 22.56 25.85
N THR A 543 28.76 22.26 26.80
CA THR A 543 29.38 23.23 27.69
C THR A 543 30.88 23.05 27.71
N ASP A 544 31.59 24.14 27.96
CA ASP A 544 33.03 24.09 28.16
C ASP A 544 33.33 23.77 29.62
N VAL A 545 34.13 22.74 29.82
CA VAL A 545 34.47 22.16 31.11
C VAL A 545 35.98 22.21 31.30
N THR A 546 36.42 22.78 32.43
CA THR A 546 37.84 22.78 32.80
C THR A 546 38.21 21.45 33.44
N VAL A 547 39.06 20.67 32.77
CA VAL A 547 39.56 19.37 33.23
C VAL A 547 41.04 19.43 33.57
N PHE A 548 41.51 18.56 34.46
CA PHE A 548 42.92 18.35 34.73
C PHE A 548 43.41 17.08 34.03
N ARG A 549 44.21 17.23 32.96
CA ARG A 549 44.77 16.12 32.18
C ARG A 549 46.23 16.39 31.86
N ALA A 550 47.05 15.34 31.85
CA ALA A 550 48.50 15.41 31.61
C ALA A 550 49.25 16.43 32.50
N GLY A 551 48.75 16.69 33.71
CA GLY A 551 49.36 17.62 34.67
C GLY A 551 49.01 19.09 34.50
N GLU A 552 48.14 19.44 33.54
CA GLU A 552 47.70 20.82 33.30
C GLU A 552 46.17 20.96 33.29
N TRP A 553 45.68 22.13 33.71
CA TRP A 553 44.25 22.48 33.58
C TRP A 553 43.97 22.97 32.17
N ARG A 554 43.05 22.32 31.48
CA ARG A 554 42.63 22.67 30.13
C ARG A 554 41.12 22.71 29.99
N VAL A 555 40.63 23.53 29.08
CA VAL A 555 39.20 23.62 28.78
C VAL A 555 38.89 22.65 27.65
N LEU A 556 37.92 21.76 27.86
CA LEU A 556 37.41 20.80 26.89
C LEU A 556 35.91 20.95 26.73
N SER A 557 35.36 20.44 25.63
CA SER A 557 33.91 20.38 25.47
C SER A 557 33.33 19.23 26.29
N SER A 558 32.11 19.39 26.81
CA SER A 558 31.42 18.39 27.63
C SER A 558 31.29 17.00 26.99
N PRO A 559 31.17 16.83 25.65
CA PRO A 559 31.16 15.50 25.03
C PRO A 559 32.48 14.74 25.12
N ASP A 560 33.61 15.45 25.24
CA ASP A 560 34.95 14.87 25.26
C ASP A 560 35.40 14.45 26.67
N LEU A 561 34.49 14.50 27.65
CA LEU A 561 34.74 14.06 29.01
C LEU A 561 34.81 12.54 29.09
N ALA A 562 35.82 12.05 29.78
CA ALA A 562 36.02 10.63 30.06
C ALA A 562 35.64 10.32 31.51
N PRO A 563 35.12 9.12 31.81
CA PRO A 563 34.97 8.66 33.18
C PRO A 563 36.32 8.72 33.93
N GLY A 564 36.34 9.37 35.09
CA GLY A 564 37.53 9.58 35.91
C GLY A 564 38.27 10.91 35.69
N ASP A 565 37.82 11.75 34.74
CA ASP A 565 38.36 13.10 34.61
C ASP A 565 38.15 13.93 35.89
N LEU A 566 39.20 14.66 36.29
CA LEU A 566 39.10 15.65 37.34
C LEU A 566 38.59 16.97 36.76
N VAL A 567 37.36 17.34 37.11
CA VAL A 567 36.69 18.55 36.63
C VAL A 567 36.64 19.64 37.70
N LYS A 568 36.79 20.90 37.29
CA LYS A 568 36.59 22.06 38.17
C LYS A 568 35.16 22.57 38.06
N VAL A 569 34.33 22.27 39.05
CA VAL A 569 32.93 22.72 39.12
C VAL A 569 32.87 24.21 39.47
N SER A 570 32.10 25.00 38.72
CA SER A 570 31.82 26.41 38.99
C SER A 570 30.46 26.57 39.69
N GLU A 571 30.23 27.72 40.33
CA GLU A 571 28.99 27.96 41.10
C GLU A 571 27.70 27.86 40.26
N ASN A 572 27.78 28.11 38.95
CA ASN A 572 26.65 28.04 38.02
C ASN A 572 26.68 26.78 37.13
N TRP A 573 27.37 25.72 37.57
CA TRP A 573 27.48 24.49 36.81
C TRP A 573 26.13 23.75 36.78
N VAL A 574 25.62 23.50 35.57
CA VAL A 574 24.48 22.59 35.36
C VAL A 574 25.06 21.19 35.18
N VAL A 575 24.85 20.34 36.20
CA VAL A 575 25.37 18.96 36.25
C VAL A 575 24.62 18.07 35.29
#